data_AF-B7L3H3-F1
#
_entry.id   AF-B7L3H3-F1
#
_cell.length_a   1.000
_cell.length_b   1.000
_cell.length_c   1.000
_cell.angle_alpha   90.00
_cell.angle_beta   90.00
_cell.angle_gamma   90.00
#
_symmetry.space_group_name_H-M   'P 1'
#
loop_
_entity.id
_entity.type
_entity.pdbx_description
1 polymer ?
#
loop_
_entity_poly.entity_id
_entity_poly.type
_entity_poly.pdbx_seq_one_letter_code
_entity_poly.pdbx_strand_id
1 'polypeptide(L)'
;MSVSLEKRIPVGTWRSVGLRVQGLTTAEISIGGSSIRAISVQTKGIPYRVGRIDPRNAFVIDCSPLRLLYVRPDYRGYRYAAGKVFPRTPWQVDYDHALGRQLALQLGFRYVLLLRVAPSVNRAHGAYERPPQGGKITLHKFCFADRRIMDKWLGRRPRHGGSQSSPMRYEVGGRQVFGLTLKQAGFWGYAMGVEDGPLKLTGLTAL
;
A
#
# COMPACT_ATOMS: atom_id res chain seq x y z
N MET A 1 15.68 -42.62 -12.90
CA MET A 1 15.99 -41.18 -12.67
C MET A 1 14.67 -40.43 -12.54
N SER A 2 14.37 -39.81 -11.41
CA SER A 2 13.21 -38.92 -11.30
C SER A 2 13.62 -37.52 -11.72
N VAL A 3 12.98 -36.98 -12.76
CA VAL A 3 13.14 -35.57 -13.13
C VAL A 3 12.21 -34.77 -12.23
N SER A 4 12.78 -33.97 -11.32
CA SER A 4 11.98 -33.03 -10.53
C SER A 4 11.37 -31.98 -11.46
N LEU A 5 10.04 -31.85 -11.42
CA LEU A 5 9.29 -30.80 -12.12
C LEU A 5 9.23 -29.47 -11.34
N GLU A 6 9.99 -29.35 -10.25
CA GLU A 6 10.02 -28.13 -9.45
C GLU A 6 10.58 -26.96 -10.27
N LYS A 7 9.69 -26.04 -10.66
CA LYS A 7 10.08 -24.76 -11.25
C LYS A 7 10.74 -23.90 -10.18
N ARG A 8 12.07 -23.93 -10.13
CA ARG A 8 12.86 -22.98 -9.33
C ARG A 8 12.60 -21.56 -9.82
N ILE A 9 12.09 -20.70 -8.95
CA ILE A 9 11.89 -19.28 -9.23
C ILE A 9 13.15 -18.53 -8.80
N PRO A 10 13.86 -17.84 -9.72
CA PRO A 10 15.06 -17.10 -9.37
C PRO A 10 14.75 -15.95 -8.40
N VAL A 11 15.63 -15.75 -7.44
CA VAL A 11 15.70 -14.55 -6.59
C VAL A 11 15.92 -13.32 -7.48
N GLY A 12 15.45 -12.14 -7.05
CA GLY A 12 15.53 -10.91 -7.82
C GLY A 12 14.40 -10.74 -8.83
N THR A 13 13.37 -11.59 -8.80
CA THR A 13 12.25 -11.53 -9.74
C THR A 13 10.96 -11.13 -9.04
N TRP A 14 10.00 -10.56 -9.80
CA TRP A 14 8.66 -10.32 -9.25
C TRP A 14 8.02 -11.59 -8.71
N ARG A 15 8.31 -12.76 -9.30
CA ARG A 15 7.76 -14.02 -8.84
C ARG A 15 8.37 -14.47 -7.51
N SER A 16 9.65 -14.19 -7.23
CA SER A 16 10.26 -14.51 -5.93
C SER A 16 9.68 -13.66 -4.81
N VAL A 17 9.49 -12.36 -5.03
CA VAL A 17 8.74 -11.49 -4.10
C VAL A 17 7.30 -12.00 -3.92
N GLY A 18 6.65 -12.41 -5.01
CA GLY A 18 5.29 -12.93 -5.00
C GLY A 18 5.10 -14.17 -4.14
N LEU A 19 6.10 -15.08 -4.08
CA LEU A 19 6.05 -16.27 -3.22
C LEU A 19 5.93 -15.90 -1.75
N ARG A 20 6.59 -14.81 -1.33
CA ARG A 20 6.59 -14.40 0.07
C ARG A 20 5.24 -13.89 0.53
N VAL A 21 4.48 -13.29 -0.36
CA VAL A 21 3.15 -12.73 -0.08
C VAL A 21 2.02 -13.63 -0.59
N GLN A 22 2.34 -14.85 -1.01
CA GLN A 22 1.36 -15.81 -1.48
C GLN A 22 0.39 -16.16 -0.35
N GLY A 23 -0.91 -16.15 -0.65
CA GLY A 23 -1.97 -16.42 0.33
C GLY A 23 -2.38 -15.20 1.16
N LEU A 24 -1.66 -14.08 1.08
CA LEU A 24 -2.14 -12.82 1.65
C LEU A 24 -3.18 -12.20 0.73
N THR A 25 -4.25 -11.66 1.33
CA THR A 25 -5.28 -10.95 0.59
C THR A 25 -5.11 -9.44 0.71
N THR A 26 -5.20 -8.76 -0.43
CA THR A 26 -5.19 -7.29 -0.49
C THR A 26 -6.41 -6.68 0.21
N ALA A 27 -7.51 -7.44 0.37
CA ALA A 27 -8.76 -6.98 0.97
C ALA A 27 -8.67 -6.77 2.50
N GLU A 28 -7.66 -7.34 3.16
CA GLU A 28 -7.44 -7.19 4.60
C GLU A 28 -6.58 -5.96 4.94
N ILE A 29 -5.88 -5.41 3.94
CA ILE A 29 -4.98 -4.28 4.12
C ILE A 29 -5.79 -2.99 4.11
N SER A 30 -5.84 -2.34 5.28
CA SER A 30 -6.33 -0.98 5.38
C SER A 30 -5.40 -0.04 4.61
N ILE A 31 -5.96 0.85 3.81
CA ILE A 31 -5.17 1.84 3.05
C ILE A 31 -5.29 3.25 3.63
N GLY A 32 -6.20 3.44 4.57
CA GLY A 32 -6.37 4.66 5.34
C GLY A 32 -7.19 4.39 6.58
N GLY A 33 -6.97 5.19 7.63
CA GLY A 33 -7.65 5.02 8.91
C GLY A 33 -7.55 6.22 9.85
N SER A 34 -8.41 6.22 10.87
CA SER A 34 -8.56 7.34 11.81
C SER A 34 -7.58 7.29 12.99
N SER A 35 -7.04 6.11 13.32
CA SER A 35 -6.11 5.93 14.43
C SER A 35 -5.16 4.74 14.22
N ILE A 36 -4.00 4.79 14.88
CA ILE A 36 -3.03 3.69 14.90
C ILE A 36 -3.71 2.40 15.39
N ARG A 37 -4.43 2.46 16.51
CA ARG A 37 -5.15 1.32 17.10
C ARG A 37 -6.14 0.68 16.12
N ALA A 38 -6.96 1.49 15.43
CA ALA A 38 -7.93 0.95 14.47
C ALA A 38 -7.26 0.21 13.32
N ILE A 39 -6.15 0.76 12.82
CA ILE A 39 -5.37 0.16 11.74
C ILE A 39 -4.72 -1.14 12.24
N SER A 40 -4.01 -1.11 13.38
CA SER A 40 -3.35 -2.29 13.98
C SER A 40 -4.31 -3.47 14.18
N VAL A 41 -5.50 -3.21 14.73
CA VAL A 41 -6.53 -4.25 14.94
C VAL A 41 -7.02 -4.80 13.61
N GLN A 42 -7.30 -3.93 12.63
CA GLN A 42 -7.80 -4.35 11.32
C GLN A 42 -6.77 -5.18 10.55
N THR A 43 -5.50 -4.81 10.58
CA THR A 43 -4.42 -5.51 9.87
C THR A 43 -3.79 -6.64 10.68
N LYS A 44 -4.26 -6.88 11.93
CA LYS A 44 -3.71 -7.86 12.88
C LYS A 44 -2.18 -7.73 13.04
N GLY A 45 -1.68 -6.49 13.07
CA GLY A 45 -0.26 -6.21 13.07
C GLY A 45 0.18 -5.34 14.24
N ILE A 46 1.49 -5.34 14.50
CA ILE A 46 2.09 -4.65 15.63
C ILE A 46 2.55 -3.25 15.19
N PRO A 47 2.15 -2.17 15.87
CA PRO A 47 2.57 -0.83 15.53
C PRO A 47 3.98 -0.50 16.03
N TYR A 48 4.75 0.20 15.21
CA TYR A 48 6.10 0.67 15.51
C TYR A 48 6.30 2.13 15.12
N ARG A 49 7.07 2.85 15.92
CA ARG A 49 7.64 4.16 15.62
C ARG A 49 8.76 4.03 14.59
N VAL A 50 8.84 4.99 13.67
CA VAL A 50 9.93 5.10 12.68
C VAL A 50 11.03 6.02 13.22
N GLY A 51 12.10 5.45 13.77
CA GLY A 51 13.22 6.21 14.35
C GLY A 51 12.75 7.25 15.37
N ARG A 52 13.07 8.53 15.13
CA ARG A 52 12.66 9.68 15.95
C ARG A 52 11.40 10.39 15.45
N ILE A 53 10.73 9.87 14.43
CA ILE A 53 9.51 10.49 13.87
C ILE A 53 8.37 10.28 14.87
N ASP A 54 7.65 11.36 15.19
CA ASP A 54 6.44 11.29 16.02
C ASP A 54 5.41 10.33 15.37
N PRO A 55 4.91 9.30 16.07
CA PRO A 55 3.87 8.39 15.59
C PRO A 55 2.60 9.10 15.08
N ARG A 56 2.33 10.32 15.57
CA ARG A 56 1.26 11.18 15.08
C ARG A 56 1.44 11.58 13.61
N ASN A 57 2.66 11.54 13.09
CA ASN A 57 2.99 11.88 11.69
C ASN A 57 3.23 10.64 10.84
N ALA A 58 3.93 9.63 11.36
CA ALA A 58 4.18 8.39 10.63
C ALA A 58 4.45 7.22 11.59
N PHE A 59 3.96 6.04 11.23
CA PHE A 59 4.21 4.79 11.95
C PHE A 59 4.20 3.61 10.98
N VAL A 60 4.74 2.48 11.41
CA VAL A 60 4.74 1.22 10.65
C VAL A 60 3.83 0.23 11.36
N ILE A 61 3.06 -0.54 10.59
CA ILE A 61 2.51 -1.80 11.07
C ILE A 61 3.34 -2.94 10.52
N ASP A 62 3.87 -3.76 11.41
CA ASP A 62 4.50 -5.04 11.08
C ASP A 62 3.45 -6.15 11.11
N CYS A 63 3.21 -6.74 9.96
CA CYS A 63 2.35 -7.91 9.77
C CYS A 63 3.08 -8.88 8.83
N SER A 64 4.28 -9.29 9.25
CA SER A 64 5.23 -10.10 8.50
C SER A 64 4.54 -11.09 7.54
N PRO A 65 4.89 -11.07 6.24
CA PRO A 65 6.07 -10.43 5.65
C PRO A 65 5.91 -8.94 5.30
N LEU A 66 4.74 -8.34 5.54
CA LEU A 66 4.45 -6.96 5.12
C LEU A 66 4.91 -5.92 6.13
N ARG A 67 5.33 -4.75 5.63
CA ARG A 67 5.57 -3.55 6.43
C ARG A 67 4.82 -2.37 5.87
N LEU A 68 3.72 -2.05 6.54
CA LEU A 68 2.78 -1.05 6.09
C LEU A 68 3.16 0.28 6.75
N LEU A 69 3.83 1.16 6.00
CA LEU A 69 4.13 2.51 6.45
C LEU A 69 2.91 3.40 6.26
N TYR A 70 2.36 3.90 7.36
CA TYR A 70 1.27 4.87 7.36
C TYR A 70 1.79 6.25 7.69
N VAL A 71 1.28 7.26 6.99
CA VAL A 71 1.64 8.67 7.19
C VAL A 71 0.39 9.54 7.28
N ARG A 72 0.49 10.67 7.95
CA ARG A 72 -0.50 11.74 7.85
C ARG A 72 -0.56 12.27 6.41
N PRO A 73 -1.75 12.48 5.81
CA PRO A 73 -1.89 12.96 4.43
C PRO A 73 -1.15 14.27 4.13
N ASP A 74 -0.97 15.13 5.15
CA ASP A 74 -0.32 16.44 5.06
C ASP A 74 1.14 16.44 5.54
N TYR A 75 1.68 15.29 5.96
CA TYR A 75 3.05 15.18 6.46
C TYR A 75 4.07 15.27 5.32
N ARG A 76 4.74 16.42 5.18
CA ARG A 76 5.73 16.67 4.12
C ARG A 76 6.99 15.78 4.20
N GLY A 77 7.30 15.24 5.38
CA GLY A 77 8.47 14.37 5.61
C GLY A 77 8.25 12.90 5.24
N TYR A 78 7.16 12.55 4.56
CA TYR A 78 6.81 11.15 4.28
C TYR A 78 7.88 10.41 3.46
N ARG A 79 8.58 11.10 2.54
CA ARG A 79 9.69 10.50 1.76
C ARG A 79 10.88 10.12 2.64
N TYR A 80 11.18 10.95 3.65
CA TYR A 80 12.22 10.64 4.63
C TYR A 80 11.81 9.44 5.49
N ALA A 81 10.55 9.37 5.93
CA ALA A 81 10.03 8.19 6.63
C ALA A 81 10.12 6.93 5.77
N ALA A 82 9.77 7.02 4.48
CA ALA A 82 9.86 5.93 3.52
C ALA A 82 11.30 5.39 3.41
N GLY A 83 12.30 6.27 3.30
CA GLY A 83 13.71 5.87 3.24
C GLY A 83 14.26 5.23 4.52
N LYS A 84 13.54 5.30 5.65
CA LYS A 84 13.87 4.58 6.89
C LYS A 84 13.22 3.20 6.97
N VAL A 85 12.11 3.00 6.27
CA VAL A 85 11.29 1.78 6.37
C VAL A 85 11.55 0.84 5.19
N PHE A 86 11.56 1.38 3.98
CA PHE A 86 11.78 0.62 2.78
C PHE A 86 13.28 0.47 2.50
N PRO A 87 13.76 -0.76 2.27
CA PRO A 87 15.14 -0.98 1.84
C PRO A 87 15.47 -0.21 0.56
N ARG A 88 16.74 0.16 0.41
CA ARG A 88 17.23 0.63 -0.89
C ARG A 88 17.01 -0.46 -1.94
N THR A 89 16.56 -0.03 -3.09
CA THR A 89 16.13 -0.90 -4.19
C THR A 89 16.81 -0.43 -5.48
N PRO A 90 17.24 -1.35 -6.36
CA PRO A 90 17.88 -0.98 -7.63
C PRO A 90 16.86 -0.39 -8.63
N TRP A 91 15.56 -0.54 -8.38
CA TRP A 91 14.52 -0.02 -9.25
C TRP A 91 14.23 1.45 -8.94
N GLN A 92 13.98 2.24 -9.98
CA GLN A 92 13.55 3.62 -9.80
C GLN A 92 12.11 3.64 -9.27
N VAL A 93 11.94 4.15 -8.05
CA VAL A 93 10.64 4.22 -7.37
C VAL A 93 10.36 5.60 -6.81
N ASP A 94 9.10 6.00 -6.90
CA ASP A 94 8.52 7.06 -6.11
C ASP A 94 7.86 6.47 -4.86
N TYR A 95 7.70 7.32 -3.85
CA TYR A 95 6.82 7.05 -2.72
C TYR A 95 5.58 7.94 -2.84
N ASP A 96 4.41 7.34 -2.73
CA ASP A 96 3.16 8.07 -2.76
C ASP A 96 2.07 7.41 -1.92
N HIS A 97 1.04 8.18 -1.59
CA HIS A 97 -0.09 7.73 -0.82
C HIS A 97 -0.95 6.75 -1.63
N ALA A 98 -1.50 5.75 -0.94
CA ALA A 98 -2.48 4.84 -1.52
C ALA A 98 -3.80 5.55 -1.86
N LEU A 99 -4.16 6.55 -1.05
CA LEU A 99 -5.23 7.50 -1.32
C LEU A 99 -4.64 8.90 -1.48
N GLY A 100 -5.00 9.58 -2.55
CA GLY A 100 -4.63 10.97 -2.76
C GLY A 100 -4.96 11.84 -1.55
N ARG A 101 -4.04 12.74 -1.21
CA ARG A 101 -4.12 13.59 -0.01
C ARG A 101 -5.49 14.25 0.17
N GLN A 102 -6.03 14.86 -0.88
CA GLN A 102 -7.31 15.57 -0.81
C GLN A 102 -8.47 14.62 -0.49
N LEU A 103 -8.51 13.45 -1.13
CA LEU A 103 -9.53 12.44 -0.88
C LEU A 103 -9.45 11.92 0.56
N ALA A 104 -8.24 11.62 1.04
CA ALA A 104 -8.05 11.18 2.42
C ALA A 104 -8.52 12.21 3.46
N LEU A 105 -8.20 13.49 3.23
CA LEU A 105 -8.64 14.58 4.10
C LEU A 105 -10.16 14.76 4.10
N GLN A 106 -10.79 14.69 2.93
CA GLN A 106 -12.25 14.78 2.83
C GLN A 106 -12.97 13.62 3.51
N LEU A 107 -12.38 12.42 3.45
CA LEU A 107 -12.88 11.24 4.14
C LEU A 107 -12.54 11.26 5.65
N GLY A 108 -11.82 12.26 6.15
CA GLY A 108 -11.47 12.36 7.57
C GLY A 108 -10.45 11.31 8.04
N PHE A 109 -9.71 10.68 7.12
CA PHE A 109 -8.66 9.74 7.50
C PHE A 109 -7.43 10.49 7.98
N ARG A 110 -7.01 10.15 9.20
CA ARG A 110 -5.81 10.71 9.83
C ARG A 110 -4.54 10.15 9.25
N TYR A 111 -4.58 8.90 8.79
CA TYR A 111 -3.42 8.19 8.26
C TYR A 111 -3.77 7.51 6.96
N VAL A 112 -2.81 7.47 6.04
CA VAL A 112 -2.91 6.81 4.74
C VAL A 112 -1.66 5.97 4.53
N LEU A 113 -1.84 4.80 3.93
CA LEU A 113 -0.77 3.89 3.58
C LEU A 113 0.12 4.52 2.51
N LEU A 114 1.43 4.43 2.70
CA LEU A 114 2.43 4.85 1.73
C LEU A 114 2.92 3.64 0.92
N LEU A 115 3.05 3.84 -0.39
CA LEU A 115 3.39 2.81 -1.36
C LEU A 115 4.71 3.13 -2.05
N ARG A 116 5.39 2.09 -2.51
CA ARG A 116 6.36 2.18 -3.60
C ARG A 116 5.65 2.09 -4.94
N VAL A 117 5.87 3.06 -5.81
CA VAL A 117 5.21 3.16 -7.12
C VAL A 117 6.22 3.50 -8.20
N ALA A 118 6.04 2.93 -9.39
CA ALA A 118 6.83 3.32 -10.55
C ALA A 118 6.50 4.79 -10.92
N PRO A 119 7.49 5.66 -11.21
CA PRO A 119 7.24 7.07 -11.49
C PRO A 119 6.28 7.34 -12.66
N SER A 120 6.26 6.45 -13.66
CA SER A 120 5.33 6.53 -14.80
C SER A 120 3.87 6.30 -14.37
N VAL A 121 3.65 5.36 -13.44
CA VAL A 121 2.34 5.00 -12.90
C VAL A 121 1.86 6.10 -11.97
N ASN A 122 2.74 6.60 -11.10
CA ASN A 122 2.43 7.69 -10.18
C ASN A 122 1.87 8.92 -10.91
N ARG A 123 2.59 9.38 -11.96
CA ARG A 123 2.14 10.49 -12.81
C ARG A 123 0.81 10.22 -13.50
N ALA A 124 0.58 8.99 -13.96
CA ALA A 124 -0.64 8.62 -14.65
C ALA A 124 -1.86 8.62 -13.72
N HIS A 125 -1.73 8.23 -12.45
CA HIS A 125 -2.86 8.13 -11.52
C HIS A 125 -3.24 9.46 -10.84
N GLY A 126 -2.32 10.41 -10.70
CA GLY A 126 -2.57 11.66 -9.98
C GLY A 126 -3.76 12.49 -10.50
N ALA A 127 -4.06 12.42 -11.80
CA ALA A 127 -5.23 13.12 -12.37
C ALA A 127 -6.58 12.47 -12.03
N TYR A 128 -6.58 11.18 -11.67
CA TYR A 128 -7.78 10.35 -11.48
C TYR A 128 -8.21 10.22 -10.02
N GLU A 129 -7.37 10.68 -9.08
CA GLU A 129 -7.67 10.68 -7.65
C GLU A 129 -8.41 11.96 -7.19
N ARG A 130 -9.00 12.73 -8.13
CA ARG A 130 -9.78 13.92 -7.79
C ARG A 130 -11.02 13.53 -6.99
N PRO A 131 -11.28 14.20 -5.86
CA PRO A 131 -12.47 13.93 -5.08
C PRO A 131 -13.74 14.33 -5.84
N PRO A 132 -14.88 13.62 -5.63
CA PRO A 132 -16.17 14.12 -6.09
C PRO A 132 -16.51 15.45 -5.39
N GLN A 133 -17.22 16.34 -6.09
CA GLN A 133 -17.77 17.56 -5.48
C GLN A 133 -18.79 17.18 -4.40
N GLY A 134 -18.70 17.80 -3.22
CA GLY A 134 -19.56 17.52 -2.06
C GLY A 134 -18.97 16.47 -1.11
N GLY A 135 -18.00 16.88 -0.30
CA GLY A 135 -17.35 15.99 0.68
C GLY A 135 -18.31 15.53 1.77
N LYS A 136 -18.36 14.22 2.01
CA LYS A 136 -18.96 13.64 3.22
C LYS A 136 -17.82 13.11 4.09
N ILE A 137 -17.67 13.68 5.28
CA ILE A 137 -16.84 13.06 6.33
C ILE A 137 -17.47 11.72 6.64
N THR A 138 -16.70 10.65 6.52
CA THR A 138 -17.16 9.30 6.84
C THR A 138 -16.93 8.98 8.31
N LEU A 139 -17.85 8.23 8.91
CA LEU A 139 -17.69 7.66 10.26
C LEU A 139 -16.85 6.36 10.24
N HIS A 140 -16.42 5.89 9.06
CA HIS A 140 -15.60 4.70 8.93
C HIS A 140 -14.22 4.89 9.60
N LYS A 141 -13.82 3.91 10.43
CA LYS A 141 -12.52 3.93 11.11
C LYS A 141 -11.35 3.64 10.16
N PHE A 142 -11.61 2.98 9.04
CA PHE A 142 -10.64 2.60 8.03
C PHE A 142 -11.31 2.39 6.67
N CYS A 143 -10.51 2.25 5.63
CA CYS A 143 -10.94 1.94 4.27
C CYS A 143 -9.98 1.00 3.54
N PHE A 144 -10.40 0.46 2.41
CA PHE A 144 -9.71 -0.59 1.65
C PHE A 144 -9.42 -0.19 0.21
N ALA A 145 -8.55 -0.94 -0.47
CA ALA A 145 -8.25 -0.71 -1.88
C ALA A 145 -9.46 -1.00 -2.77
N ASP A 146 -9.82 -0.02 -3.60
CA ASP A 146 -10.66 -0.24 -4.77
C ASP A 146 -9.79 -0.66 -5.98
N ARG A 147 -10.44 -0.89 -7.12
CA ARG A 147 -9.74 -1.30 -8.33
C ARG A 147 -8.72 -0.28 -8.85
N ARG A 148 -8.94 1.03 -8.66
CA ARG A 148 -8.01 2.08 -9.13
C ARG A 148 -6.72 2.02 -8.35
N ILE A 149 -6.84 1.88 -7.03
CA ILE A 149 -5.72 1.76 -6.10
C ILE A 149 -4.96 0.45 -6.39
N MET A 150 -5.67 -0.64 -6.66
CA MET A 150 -5.03 -1.88 -7.10
C MET A 150 -4.27 -1.74 -8.42
N ASP A 151 -4.83 -1.04 -9.41
CA ASP A 151 -4.13 -0.82 -10.67
C ASP A 151 -2.85 0.00 -10.44
N LYS A 152 -2.85 0.97 -9.50
CA LYS A 152 -1.65 1.69 -9.05
C LYS A 152 -0.62 0.73 -8.43
N TRP A 153 -1.05 -0.19 -7.56
CA TRP A 153 -0.17 -1.19 -6.91
C TRP A 153 0.44 -2.18 -7.89
N LEU A 154 -0.32 -2.55 -8.92
CA LEU A 154 0.11 -3.49 -9.96
C LEU A 154 0.89 -2.82 -11.09
N GLY A 155 1.20 -1.52 -10.96
CA GLY A 155 1.95 -0.76 -11.96
C GLY A 155 1.20 -0.56 -13.27
N ARG A 156 -0.13 -0.63 -13.25
CA ARG A 156 -0.98 -0.50 -14.44
C ARG A 156 -1.41 0.95 -14.61
N ARG A 157 -1.57 1.37 -15.87
CA ARG A 157 -2.23 2.64 -16.17
C ARG A 157 -3.67 2.62 -15.67
N PRO A 158 -4.21 3.76 -15.21
CA PRO A 158 -5.61 3.85 -14.81
C PRO A 158 -6.49 3.46 -16.00
N ARG A 159 -7.39 2.50 -15.77
CA ARG A 159 -8.39 2.15 -16.78
C ARG A 159 -9.47 3.21 -16.78
N HIS A 160 -9.78 3.75 -17.96
CA HIS A 160 -11.03 4.46 -18.16
C HIS A 160 -12.13 3.40 -18.03
N GLY A 161 -13.07 3.58 -17.11
CA GLY A 161 -14.25 2.72 -17.08
C GLY A 161 -14.84 2.69 -18.49
N GLY A 162 -15.11 1.50 -19.02
CA GLY A 162 -15.82 1.38 -20.29
C GLY A 162 -17.10 2.21 -20.24
N SER A 163 -17.41 2.84 -21.37
CA SER A 163 -18.67 3.51 -21.72
C SER A 163 -19.81 3.43 -20.67
N GLN A 164 -20.23 4.60 -20.15
CA GLN A 164 -21.53 4.87 -19.49
C GLN A 164 -21.77 4.63 -17.98
N SER A 165 -20.79 4.73 -17.07
CA SER A 165 -21.17 4.78 -15.63
C SER A 165 -20.25 5.59 -14.72
N SER A 166 -20.52 6.91 -14.64
CA SER A 166 -19.96 7.85 -13.64
C SER A 166 -18.43 7.94 -13.54
N PRO A 167 -17.86 9.07 -13.09
CA PRO A 167 -16.49 9.06 -12.60
C PRO A 167 -16.43 8.03 -11.46
N MET A 168 -15.61 6.97 -11.59
CA MET A 168 -15.42 5.92 -10.58
C MET A 168 -15.24 6.57 -9.20
N ARG A 169 -16.31 6.59 -8.40
CA ARG A 169 -16.26 7.13 -7.04
C ARG A 169 -15.53 6.12 -6.16
N TYR A 170 -14.68 6.62 -5.26
CA TYR A 170 -14.08 5.76 -4.24
C TYR A 170 -15.17 5.24 -3.32
N GLU A 171 -15.20 3.92 -3.10
CA GLU A 171 -16.12 3.29 -2.17
C GLU A 171 -15.38 2.91 -0.88
N VAL A 172 -15.66 3.64 0.21
CA VAL A 172 -14.91 3.53 1.47
C VAL A 172 -15.05 2.15 2.13
N GLY A 173 -16.23 1.54 2.04
CA GLY A 173 -16.55 0.25 2.64
C GLY A 173 -16.29 -0.96 1.73
N GLY A 174 -15.99 -0.73 0.45
CA GLY A 174 -15.84 -1.78 -0.54
C GLY A 174 -14.60 -2.63 -0.25
N ARG A 175 -14.80 -3.89 0.13
CA ARG A 175 -13.74 -4.90 0.17
C ARG A 175 -13.75 -5.69 -1.12
N GLN A 176 -12.74 -5.48 -1.97
CA GLN A 176 -12.59 -6.24 -3.20
C GLN A 176 -11.47 -7.27 -3.03
N VAL A 177 -11.80 -8.53 -3.32
CA VAL A 177 -10.81 -9.62 -3.38
C VAL A 177 -10.25 -9.66 -4.80
N PHE A 178 -8.93 -9.58 -4.92
CA PHE A 178 -8.24 -9.64 -6.20
C PHE A 178 -7.48 -10.96 -6.30
N GLY A 179 -7.88 -11.83 -7.22
CA GLY A 179 -7.06 -12.97 -7.60
C GLY A 179 -5.78 -12.49 -8.29
N LEU A 180 -4.64 -12.62 -7.62
CA LEU A 180 -3.34 -12.20 -8.16
C LEU A 180 -2.57 -13.42 -8.65
N THR A 181 -2.08 -13.35 -9.90
CA THR A 181 -0.99 -14.25 -10.34
C THR A 181 0.25 -14.01 -9.47
N LEU A 182 1.16 -14.97 -9.38
CA LEU A 182 2.37 -14.83 -8.57
C LEU A 182 3.19 -13.58 -8.92
N LYS A 183 3.29 -13.23 -10.21
CA LYS A 183 3.96 -12.00 -10.66
C LYS A 183 3.24 -10.74 -10.15
N GLN A 184 1.91 -10.73 -10.18
CA GLN A 184 1.10 -9.60 -9.68
C GLN A 184 1.18 -9.47 -8.15
N ALA A 185 1.18 -10.60 -7.44
CA ALA A 185 1.46 -10.63 -6.01
C ALA A 185 2.84 -10.05 -5.72
N GLY A 186 3.84 -10.30 -6.58
CA GLY A 186 5.14 -9.66 -6.54
C GLY A 186 5.12 -8.13 -6.62
N PHE A 187 4.45 -7.57 -7.62
CA PHE A 187 4.29 -6.12 -7.75
C PHE A 187 3.59 -5.52 -6.52
N TRP A 188 2.52 -6.17 -6.06
CA TRP A 188 1.79 -5.75 -4.88
C TRP A 188 2.64 -5.81 -3.60
N GLY A 189 3.28 -6.93 -3.32
CA GLY A 189 4.16 -7.08 -2.16
C GLY A 189 5.30 -6.08 -2.19
N TYR A 190 5.87 -5.84 -3.36
CA TYR A 190 6.88 -4.81 -3.54
C TYR A 190 6.35 -3.41 -3.24
N ALA A 191 5.15 -3.05 -3.70
CA ALA A 191 4.51 -1.76 -3.36
C ALA A 191 4.39 -1.58 -1.83
N MET A 192 4.25 -2.68 -1.08
CA MET A 192 4.13 -2.75 0.38
C MET A 192 5.45 -2.99 1.13
N GLY A 193 6.60 -2.83 0.45
CA GLY A 193 7.90 -2.93 1.11
C GLY A 193 8.52 -4.33 1.19
N VAL A 194 7.92 -5.35 0.55
CA VAL A 194 8.50 -6.71 0.51
C VAL A 194 9.63 -6.79 -0.52
N GLU A 195 10.69 -7.50 -0.16
CA GLU A 195 11.87 -7.77 -0.98
C GLU A 195 12.08 -9.28 -1.15
N ASP A 196 13.23 -9.72 -1.66
CA ASP A 196 13.58 -11.14 -1.64
C ASP A 196 13.98 -11.65 -0.25
N GLY A 197 14.60 -10.78 0.57
CA GLY A 197 15.10 -11.13 1.90
C GLY A 197 14.16 -10.73 3.05
N PRO A 198 14.29 -11.37 4.24
CA PRO A 198 13.53 -10.96 5.41
C PRO A 198 13.80 -9.49 5.74
N LEU A 199 12.75 -8.76 6.09
CA LEU A 199 12.88 -7.36 6.42
C LEU A 199 13.49 -7.25 7.84
N LYS A 200 14.44 -6.35 8.06
CA LYS A 200 15.05 -6.12 9.40
C LYS A 200 14.34 -5.00 10.16
N LEU A 201 13.95 -5.20 11.42
CA LEU A 201 13.25 -4.19 12.23
C LEU A 201 14.17 -3.05 12.73
N THR A 202 15.38 -2.94 12.19
CA THR A 202 16.36 -1.93 12.56
C THR A 202 15.79 -0.53 12.40
N GLY A 203 15.88 0.28 13.46
CA GLY A 203 15.35 1.66 13.46
C GLY A 203 13.85 1.77 13.75
N LEU A 204 13.18 0.67 14.10
CA LEU A 204 11.80 0.65 14.57
C LEU A 204 11.74 0.46 16.09
N THR A 205 10.81 1.12 16.77
CA THR A 205 10.55 0.96 18.21
C THR A 205 9.08 0.63 18.42
N ALA A 206 8.73 -0.41 19.18
CA ALA A 206 7.33 -0.75 19.44
C ALA A 206 6.57 0.42 20.09
N LEU A 207 5.28 0.57 19.75
CA LEU A 207 4.38 1.61 20.25
C LEU A 207 3.42 1.10 21.33
#